data_AF-A0A3M0WXT6-F1
#
_entry.id   AF-A0A3M0WXT6-F1
#
_cell.length_a   1.000
_cell.length_b   1.000
_cell.length_c   1.000
_cell.angle_alpha   90.00
_cell.angle_beta   90.00
_cell.angle_gamma   90.00
#
_symmetry.space_group_name_H-M   'P 1'
#
loop_
_entity.id
_entity.type
_entity.pdbx_description
1 polymer ?
#
loop_
_entity_poly.entity_id
_entity_poly.type
_entity_poly.pdbx_seq_one_letter_code
_entity_poly.pdbx_strand_id
1 'polypeptide(L)'
;MTKSIRKEILGTATEMIVDEREEEYGPPDYNFHVAAKLIDAFVDCRNKITPRDVAIILSLVKLARILTRPNKTVSASTFDSYVDMAGYIAIAAELDYDEIE
;
A
#
# COMPACT_ATOMS: atom_id res chain seq x y z
N MET A 1 -2.43 8.39 36.46
CA MET A 1 -3.04 8.77 35.18
C MET A 1 -2.85 7.62 34.21
N THR A 2 -3.93 7.00 33.73
CA THR A 2 -3.85 5.90 32.76
C THR A 2 -3.35 6.46 31.43
N LYS A 3 -2.18 5.98 30.97
CA LYS A 3 -1.60 6.35 29.68
C LYS A 3 -2.61 5.99 28.58
N SER A 4 -3.04 6.96 27.78
CA SER A 4 -3.98 6.71 26.69
C SER A 4 -3.23 6.12 25.51
N ILE A 5 -3.47 4.84 25.19
CA ILE A 5 -2.86 4.19 24.02
C ILE A 5 -3.16 4.94 22.71
N ARG A 6 -4.31 5.61 22.63
CA ARG A 6 -4.67 6.50 21.51
C ARG A 6 -3.69 7.65 21.37
N LYS A 7 -3.32 8.29 22.47
CA LYS A 7 -2.37 9.42 22.47
C LYS A 7 -0.97 8.95 22.05
N GLU A 8 -0.59 7.76 22.46
CA GLU A 8 0.69 7.14 22.06
C GLU A 8 0.71 6.82 20.56
N ILE A 9 -0.34 6.17 20.04
CA ILE A 9 -0.48 5.87 18.60
C ILE A 9 -0.45 7.16 17.77
N LEU A 10 -1.18 8.21 18.18
CA LEU A 10 -1.17 9.49 17.48
C LEU A 10 0.19 10.19 17.55
N GLY A 11 0.90 10.09 18.68
CA GLY A 11 2.26 10.60 18.82
C GLY A 11 3.21 9.94 17.83
N THR A 12 3.27 8.61 17.83
CA THR A 12 4.10 7.84 16.90
C THR A 12 3.71 8.07 15.44
N ALA A 13 2.40 8.14 15.13
CA ALA A 13 1.96 8.44 13.78
C ALA A 13 2.42 9.82 13.30
N THR A 14 2.40 10.82 14.19
CA THR A 14 2.89 12.17 13.87
C THR A 14 4.39 12.13 13.57
N GLU A 15 5.19 11.45 14.38
CA GLU A 15 6.63 11.31 14.15
C GLU A 15 6.93 10.59 12.82
N MET A 16 6.16 9.54 12.49
CA MET A 16 6.38 8.76 11.29
C MET A 16 5.87 9.41 10.00
N ILE A 17 4.87 10.29 10.06
CA ILE A 17 4.22 10.86 8.88
C ILE A 17 4.84 12.20 8.46
N VAL A 18 5.44 12.95 9.39
CA VAL A 18 5.73 14.37 9.18
C VAL A 18 7.05 14.66 8.44
N ASP A 19 8.08 13.81 8.52
CA ASP A 19 9.41 14.19 7.97
C ASP A 19 10.11 13.09 7.14
N GLU A 20 10.48 11.93 7.72
CA GLU A 20 11.36 10.97 7.02
C GLU A 20 10.67 10.19 5.88
N ARG A 21 9.35 10.00 5.98
CA ARG A 21 8.62 9.17 5.03
C ARG A 21 8.27 9.89 3.73
N GLU A 22 8.13 11.20 3.75
CA GLU A 22 7.79 11.96 2.55
C GLU A 22 8.96 11.97 1.56
N GLU A 23 10.19 12.14 2.05
CA GLU A 23 11.40 12.05 1.21
C GLU A 23 11.57 10.65 0.60
N GLU A 24 11.16 9.63 1.35
CA GLU A 24 11.35 8.24 0.98
C GLU A 24 10.25 7.69 0.06
N TYR A 25 8.99 8.06 0.30
CA TYR A 25 7.80 7.50 -0.37
C TYR A 25 7.01 8.51 -1.22
N GLY A 26 7.37 9.79 -1.13
CA GLY A 26 6.60 10.91 -1.67
C GLY A 26 5.44 11.34 -0.76
N PRO A 27 4.79 12.46 -1.10
CA PRO A 27 3.67 13.00 -0.33
C PRO A 27 2.51 12.01 -0.23
N PRO A 28 1.94 11.78 0.97
CA PRO A 28 0.89 10.77 1.17
C PRO A 28 -0.40 11.08 0.41
N ASP A 29 -0.76 12.35 0.26
CA ASP A 29 -1.92 12.79 -0.51
C ASP A 29 -1.79 12.42 -2.00
N TYR A 30 -0.61 12.65 -2.58
CA TYR A 30 -0.33 12.30 -3.96
C TYR A 30 -0.29 10.78 -4.16
N ASN A 31 0.32 10.05 -3.23
CA ASN A 31 0.31 8.59 -3.22
C ASN A 31 -1.11 8.01 -3.22
N PHE A 32 -1.96 8.48 -2.30
CA PHE A 32 -3.33 8.01 -2.19
C PHE A 32 -4.18 8.38 -3.40
N HIS A 33 -3.94 9.54 -4.02
CA HIS A 33 -4.59 9.91 -5.27
C HIS A 33 -4.27 8.94 -6.42
N VAL A 34 -3.00 8.54 -6.55
CA VAL A 34 -2.61 7.54 -7.56
C VAL A 34 -3.16 6.15 -7.22
N ALA A 35 -3.12 5.75 -5.95
CA ALA A 35 -3.69 4.49 -5.50
C ALA A 35 -5.20 4.41 -5.77
N ALA A 36 -5.95 5.49 -5.49
CA ALA A 36 -7.37 5.56 -5.77
C ALA A 36 -7.68 5.31 -7.26
N LYS A 37 -6.93 5.96 -8.17
CA LYS A 37 -7.09 5.73 -9.61
C LYS A 37 -6.81 4.28 -10.04
N LEU A 38 -5.78 3.65 -9.46
CA LEU A 38 -5.46 2.25 -9.75
C LEU A 38 -6.54 1.31 -9.24
N ILE A 39 -7.03 1.55 -8.02
CA ILE A 39 -8.08 0.74 -7.39
C ILE A 39 -9.39 0.91 -8.15
N ASP A 40 -9.80 2.14 -8.46
CA ASP A 40 -11.00 2.43 -9.26
C ASP A 40 -10.99 1.65 -10.58
N ALA A 41 -9.87 1.72 -11.31
CA ALA A 41 -9.70 0.97 -12.56
C ALA A 41 -9.79 -0.56 -12.38
N PHE A 42 -9.39 -1.08 -11.22
CA PHE A 42 -9.47 -2.51 -10.92
C PHE A 42 -10.87 -2.95 -10.48
N VAL A 43 -11.56 -2.14 -9.65
CA VAL A 43 -12.86 -2.49 -9.07
C VAL A 43 -14.03 -2.22 -10.01
N ASP A 44 -13.90 -1.30 -10.97
CA ASP A 44 -14.94 -1.04 -11.99
C ASP A 44 -15.26 -2.31 -12.81
N CYS A 45 -14.31 -3.24 -12.88
CA CYS A 45 -14.48 -4.56 -13.50
C CYS A 45 -15.18 -5.59 -12.57
N ARG A 46 -15.71 -5.20 -11.40
CA ARG A 46 -16.13 -6.15 -10.34
C ARG A 46 -17.43 -5.76 -9.64
N ASN A 47 -18.26 -6.77 -9.38
CA ASN A 47 -19.52 -6.62 -8.63
C ASN A 47 -19.35 -6.74 -7.11
N LYS A 48 -18.29 -7.42 -6.65
CA LYS A 48 -17.96 -7.63 -5.23
C LYS A 48 -16.46 -7.82 -5.07
N ILE A 49 -15.90 -7.27 -4.00
CA ILE A 49 -14.49 -7.43 -3.62
C ILE A 49 -14.32 -8.74 -2.85
N THR A 50 -13.39 -9.58 -3.30
CA THR A 50 -13.00 -10.85 -2.66
C THR A 50 -11.70 -10.72 -1.85
N PRO A 51 -11.30 -11.72 -1.04
CA PRO A 51 -9.98 -11.73 -0.40
C PRO A 51 -8.82 -11.63 -1.39
N ARG A 52 -8.91 -12.33 -2.55
CA ARG A 52 -7.95 -12.21 -3.66
C ARG A 52 -7.81 -10.78 -4.12
N ASP A 53 -8.92 -10.07 -4.20
CA ASP A 53 -8.97 -8.68 -4.65
C ASP A 53 -8.30 -7.73 -3.66
N VAL A 54 -8.41 -8.01 -2.36
CA VAL A 54 -7.69 -7.24 -1.34
C VAL A 54 -6.18 -7.40 -1.53
N ALA A 55 -5.68 -8.60 -1.80
CA ALA A 55 -4.26 -8.81 -2.07
C ALA A 55 -3.79 -8.05 -3.32
N ILE A 56 -4.61 -8.03 -4.39
CA ILE A 56 -4.32 -7.21 -5.58
C ILE A 56 -4.38 -5.71 -5.25
N ILE A 57 -5.36 -5.24 -4.49
CA ILE A 57 -5.49 -3.84 -4.08
C ILE A 57 -4.28 -3.38 -3.26
N LEU A 58 -3.79 -4.20 -2.31
CA LEU A 58 -2.58 -3.91 -1.55
C LEU A 58 -1.35 -3.80 -2.47
N SER A 59 -1.29 -4.62 -3.53
CA SER A 59 -0.25 -4.53 -4.56
C SER A 59 -0.33 -3.20 -5.33
N LEU A 60 -1.54 -2.73 -5.65
CA LEU A 60 -1.76 -1.44 -6.32
C LEU A 60 -1.33 -0.25 -5.45
N VAL A 61 -1.50 -0.32 -4.13
CA VAL A 61 -0.99 0.70 -3.19
C VAL A 61 0.55 0.76 -3.23
N LYS A 62 1.22 -0.40 -3.28
CA LYS A 62 2.69 -0.45 -3.43
C LYS A 62 3.14 0.08 -4.78
N LEU A 63 2.41 -0.23 -5.85
CA LEU A 63 2.66 0.33 -7.17
C LEU A 63 2.49 1.86 -7.19
N ALA A 64 1.44 2.40 -6.58
CA ALA A 64 1.24 3.84 -6.46
C ALA A 64 2.46 4.51 -5.81
N ARG A 65 3.00 3.93 -4.73
CA ARG A 65 4.20 4.41 -4.03
C ARG A 65 5.43 4.42 -4.93
N ILE A 66 5.62 3.39 -5.74
CA ILE A 66 6.70 3.35 -6.73
C ILE A 66 6.54 4.47 -7.78
N LEU A 67 5.30 4.77 -8.19
CA LEU A 67 5.02 5.80 -9.20
C LEU A 67 5.11 7.22 -8.67
N THR A 68 4.81 7.44 -7.38
CA THR A 68 4.77 8.78 -6.76
C THR A 68 6.06 9.21 -6.09
N ARG A 69 7.09 8.35 -6.06
CA ARG A 69 8.32 8.66 -5.36
C ARG A 69 9.09 9.84 -6.00
N PRO A 70 9.69 10.72 -5.19
CA PRO A 70 10.41 11.89 -5.69
C PRO A 70 11.75 11.52 -6.37
N ASN A 71 12.45 10.47 -5.91
CA ASN A 71 13.73 10.03 -6.48
C ASN A 71 13.59 8.78 -7.34
N LYS A 72 14.00 8.83 -8.62
CA LYS A 72 13.88 7.69 -9.56
C LYS A 72 14.92 6.58 -9.34
N THR A 73 15.92 6.78 -8.48
CA THR A 73 16.86 5.74 -8.06
C THR A 73 16.19 4.72 -7.12
N VAL A 74 16.72 3.50 -7.09
CA VAL A 74 16.23 2.46 -6.19
C VAL A 74 16.74 2.74 -4.77
N SER A 75 15.81 3.03 -3.85
CA SER A 75 16.02 3.11 -2.40
C SER A 75 15.62 1.79 -1.70
N ALA A 76 15.94 1.65 -0.40
CA ALA A 76 15.50 0.50 0.40
C ALA A 76 13.97 0.36 0.43
N SER A 77 13.25 1.44 0.72
CA SER A 77 11.79 1.57 0.56
C SER A 77 11.22 1.16 -0.80
N THR A 78 11.93 1.48 -1.88
CA THR A 78 11.53 1.09 -3.22
C THR A 78 11.64 -0.43 -3.37
N PHE A 79 12.75 -1.01 -2.90
CA PHE A 79 12.95 -2.46 -2.88
C PHE A 79 11.88 -3.16 -2.05
N ASP A 80 11.58 -2.68 -0.84
CA ASP A 80 10.53 -3.22 0.01
C ASP A 80 9.16 -3.18 -0.68
N SER A 81 8.86 -2.10 -1.41
CA SER A 81 7.61 -1.99 -2.17
C SER A 81 7.50 -3.04 -3.30
N TYR A 82 8.61 -3.39 -3.95
CA TYR A 82 8.64 -4.48 -4.92
C TYR A 82 8.47 -5.86 -4.26
N VAL A 83 9.11 -6.08 -3.11
CA VAL A 83 8.98 -7.34 -2.34
C VAL A 83 7.57 -7.52 -1.82
N ASP A 84 6.98 -6.48 -1.22
CA ASP A 84 5.58 -6.50 -0.76
C ASP A 84 4.62 -6.83 -1.90
N MET A 85 4.81 -6.20 -3.07
CA MET A 85 4.00 -6.46 -4.25
C MET A 85 4.13 -7.91 -4.72
N ALA A 86 5.35 -8.46 -4.77
CA ALA A 86 5.55 -9.86 -5.11
C ALA A 86 4.85 -10.81 -4.12
N GLY A 87 4.95 -10.52 -2.82
CA GLY A 87 4.30 -11.31 -1.77
C GLY A 87 2.77 -11.27 -1.86
N TYR A 88 2.18 -10.09 -2.03
CA TYR A 88 0.74 -9.95 -2.17
C TYR A 88 0.19 -10.61 -3.44
N ILE A 89 0.91 -10.53 -4.57
CA ILE A 89 0.52 -11.22 -5.80
C ILE A 89 0.63 -12.75 -5.64
N ALA A 90 1.63 -13.25 -4.91
CA ALA A 90 1.72 -14.68 -4.60
C ALA A 90 0.52 -15.16 -3.77
N ILE A 91 0.11 -14.40 -2.75
CA ILE A 91 -1.09 -14.69 -1.95
C ILE A 91 -2.35 -14.65 -2.83
N ALA A 92 -2.45 -13.68 -3.75
CA ALA A 92 -3.58 -13.62 -4.68
C ALA A 92 -3.65 -14.87 -5.57
N ALA A 93 -2.51 -15.38 -6.03
CA ALA A 93 -2.46 -16.61 -6.83
C ALA A 93 -2.86 -17.85 -6.02
N GLU A 94 -2.43 -17.94 -4.76
CA GLU A 94 -2.84 -19.02 -3.84
C GLU A 94 -4.37 -19.02 -3.64
N LEU A 95 -4.96 -17.85 -3.36
CA LEU A 95 -6.41 -17.70 -3.19
C LEU A 95 -7.20 -17.99 -4.47
N ASP A 96 -6.63 -17.73 -5.64
CA ASP A 96 -7.24 -18.05 -6.93
C ASP A 96 -7.21 -19.56 -7.21
N TYR A 97 -6.13 -20.23 -6.80
CA TYR A 97 -5.99 -21.68 -6.91
C TYR A 97 -6.97 -22.42 -6.00
N ASP A 98 -7.16 -21.93 -4.76
CA ASP A 98 -8.13 -22.48 -3.81
C ASP A 98 -9.59 -22.29 -4.26
N GLU A 99 -9.89 -21.35 -5.17
CA GLU A 99 -11.23 -21.19 -5.77
C GLU A 99 -11.52 -22.21 -6.89
N ILE A 100 -10.51 -22.96 -7.36
CA ILE A 100 -10.62 -23.94 -8.46
C ILE A 100 -10.82 -25.39 -7.95
N GLU A 101 -10.54 -25.68 -6.67
CA GLU A 101 -10.86 -26.95 -6.00
C GLU A 101 -12.30 -27.02 -5.46
#